data_AF-A0A938N4F4-F1
#
_entry.id   AF-A0A938N4F4-F1
#
_cell.length_a   1.000
_cell.length_b   1.000
_cell.length_c   1.000
_cell.angle_alpha   90.00
_cell.angle_beta   90.00
_cell.angle_gamma   90.00
#
_symmetry.space_group_name_H-M   'P 1'
#
loop_
_entity.id
_entity.type
_entity.pdbx_description
1 polymer ?
#
loop_
_entity_poly.entity_id
_entity_poly.type
_entity_poly.pdbx_seq_one_letter_code
_entity_poly.pdbx_strand_id
1 'polypeptide(L)'
;MARHSKSIDPLRLCDAAEAVLHAVIEVAERRGAAGLEPEWPNPVDLIGAPDQPAVLNDYTRFEIEEATMFLIRLGVIEVRSA
;
A
#
# COMPACT_ATOMS: atom_id res chain seq x y z
N MET A 1 30.28 -11.27 9.88
CA MET A 1 29.45 -11.20 8.66
C MET A 1 28.35 -10.18 8.90
N ALA A 2 28.43 -9.01 8.28
CA ALA A 2 27.40 -7.98 8.41
C ALA A 2 26.22 -8.36 7.52
N ARG A 3 25.11 -8.79 8.13
CA ARG A 3 23.83 -8.98 7.43
C ARG A 3 23.30 -7.58 7.13
N HIS A 4 23.71 -6.99 6.00
CA HIS A 4 23.03 -5.81 5.48
C HIS A 4 21.57 -6.20 5.22
N SER A 5 20.70 -5.88 6.16
CA SER A 5 19.26 -5.99 5.97
C SER A 5 18.90 -5.06 4.82
N LYS A 6 18.26 -5.59 3.78
CA LYS A 6 17.55 -4.81 2.78
C LYS A 6 16.33 -4.16 3.44
N SER A 7 16.54 -3.24 4.35
CA SER A 7 15.50 -2.45 4.98
C SER A 7 15.44 -1.10 4.27
N ILE A 8 14.22 -0.67 3.94
CA ILE A 8 13.95 0.68 3.45
C ILE A 8 14.39 1.71 4.49
N ASP A 9 14.81 2.90 4.04
CA ASP A 9 15.07 4.03 4.92
C ASP A 9 13.81 4.40 5.74
N PRO A 10 13.91 4.75 7.04
CA PRO A 10 12.74 5.03 7.86
C PRO A 10 11.88 6.20 7.39
N LEU A 11 12.48 7.29 6.89
CA LEU A 11 11.71 8.42 6.38
C LEU A 11 11.01 8.03 5.08
N ARG A 12 11.73 7.30 4.21
CA ARG A 12 11.15 6.76 2.98
C ARG A 12 10.01 5.78 3.26
N LEU A 13 10.08 5.00 4.34
CA LEU A 13 8.98 4.14 4.80
C LEU A 13 7.76 4.96 5.23
N CYS A 14 7.95 6.06 5.95
CA CYS A 14 6.85 6.95 6.31
C CYS A 14 6.17 7.54 5.07
N ASP A 15 6.96 8.04 4.10
CA ASP A 15 6.43 8.59 2.85
C ASP A 15 5.67 7.52 2.05
N ALA A 16 6.24 6.32 1.93
CA ALA A 16 5.61 5.20 1.25
C ALA A 16 4.33 4.74 1.98
N ALA A 17 4.31 4.76 3.31
CA ALA A 17 3.13 4.42 4.10
C ALA A 17 1.99 5.42 3.91
N GLU A 18 2.29 6.72 3.85
CA GLU A 18 1.29 7.75 3.53
C GLU A 18 0.73 7.54 2.12
N ALA A 19 1.60 7.33 1.14
CA ALA A 19 1.21 7.05 -0.24
C ALA A 19 0.32 5.80 -0.37
N VAL A 20 0.70 4.71 0.31
CA VAL A 20 -0.09 3.48 0.36
C VAL A 20 -1.46 3.73 0.99
N LEU A 21 -1.53 4.45 2.11
CA LEU A 21 -2.80 4.75 2.77
C LEU A 21 -3.72 5.55 1.84
N HIS A 22 -3.20 6.59 1.17
CA HIS A 22 -3.97 7.37 0.20
C HIS A 22 -4.48 6.52 -0.96
N ALA A 23 -3.63 5.65 -1.53
CA ALA A 23 -4.01 4.76 -2.61
C ALA A 23 -5.14 3.82 -2.22
N VAL A 24 -5.10 3.28 -1.00
CA VAL A 24 -6.11 2.35 -0.50
C VAL A 24 -7.45 3.03 -0.27
N ILE A 25 -7.45 4.23 0.33
CA ILE A 25 -8.65 5.06 0.51
C ILE A 25 -9.26 5.40 -0.84
N GLU A 26 -8.45 5.90 -1.78
CA GLU A 26 -8.89 6.27 -3.13
C GLU A 26 -9.62 5.12 -3.84
N VAL A 27 -9.06 3.91 -3.79
CA VAL A 27 -9.66 2.74 -4.44
C VAL A 27 -10.89 2.23 -3.68
N ALA A 28 -10.88 2.23 -2.35
CA ALA A 28 -12.03 1.85 -1.55
C ALA A 28 -13.24 2.77 -1.81
N GLU A 29 -13.01 4.08 -1.89
CA GLU A 29 -14.03 5.08 -2.23
C GLU A 29 -14.59 4.88 -3.65
N ARG A 30 -13.72 4.61 -4.64
CA ARG A 30 -14.15 4.30 -6.02
C ARG A 30 -15.02 3.05 -6.07
N ARG A 31 -14.65 1.98 -5.35
CA ARG A 31 -15.43 0.73 -5.27
C ARG A 31 -16.79 0.98 -4.61
N GLY A 32 -16.82 1.72 -3.51
CA GLY A 32 -18.05 2.12 -2.84
C GLY A 32 -18.99 2.93 -3.74
N ALA A 33 -18.44 3.89 -4.50
CA ALA A 33 -19.20 4.67 -5.47
C ALA A 33 -19.76 3.82 -6.63
N ALA A 34 -19.11 2.70 -6.94
CA ALA A 34 -19.58 1.69 -7.90
C ALA A 34 -20.62 0.70 -7.31
N GLY A 35 -21.01 0.86 -6.04
CA GLY A 35 -21.97 -0.01 -5.36
C GLY A 35 -21.39 -1.36 -4.89
N LEU A 36 -20.06 -1.49 -4.88
CA LEU A 36 -19.38 -2.65 -4.31
C LEU A 36 -19.21 -2.47 -2.80
N GLU A 37 -19.08 -3.58 -2.07
CA GLU A 37 -18.77 -3.50 -0.64
C GLU A 37 -17.42 -2.78 -0.43
N PRO A 38 -17.32 -1.90 0.59
CA PRO A 38 -16.08 -1.19 0.89
C PRO A 38 -15.07 -2.17 1.49
N GLU A 39 -14.28 -2.79 0.61
CA GLU A 39 -13.16 -3.64 0.99
C GLU A 39 -11.84 -2.87 0.79
N TRP A 40 -10.95 -2.96 1.78
CA TRP A 40 -9.60 -2.43 1.71
C TRP A 40 -8.81 -3.23 0.66
N PRO A 41 -8.45 -2.65 -0.50
CA PRO A 41 -7.63 -3.36 -1.47
C PRO A 41 -6.24 -3.64 -0.91
N ASN A 42 -5.65 -4.75 -1.34
CA ASN A 42 -4.24 -5.01 -1.14
C ASN A 42 -3.41 -4.02 -2.00
N PRO A 43 -2.58 -3.15 -1.40
CA PRO A 43 -1.80 -2.15 -2.15
C PRO A 43 -0.86 -2.77 -3.19
N VAL A 44 -0.34 -3.97 -2.90
CA VAL A 44 0.60 -4.69 -3.77
C VAL A 44 -0.06 -5.14 -5.07
N ASP A 45 -1.36 -5.43 -5.02
CA ASP A 45 -2.14 -5.86 -6.18
C ASP A 45 -2.58 -4.68 -7.07
N LEU A 46 -2.48 -3.44 -6.55
CA LEU A 46 -2.75 -2.23 -7.33
C LEU A 46 -1.59 -1.88 -8.28
N ILE A 47 -0.39 -2.41 -8.02
CA ILE A 47 0.79 -2.13 -8.84
C ILE A 47 0.64 -2.80 -10.21
N GLY A 48 0.62 -2.00 -11.27
CA GLY A 48 0.40 -2.43 -12.64
C GLY A 48 -1.07 -2.70 -12.98
N ALA A 49 -1.99 -2.47 -12.05
CA ALA A 49 -3.42 -2.55 -12.33
C ALA A 49 -3.83 -1.43 -13.29
N PRO A 50 -4.85 -1.64 -14.16
CA PRO A 50 -5.34 -0.61 -15.07
C PRO A 50 -5.77 0.69 -14.36
N ASP A 51 -6.18 0.58 -13.10
CA ASP A 51 -6.63 1.65 -12.22
C ASP A 51 -5.64 1.96 -11.09
N GLN A 52 -4.35 1.65 -11.28
CA GLN A 52 -3.29 1.96 -10.32
C GLN A 52 -3.36 3.43 -9.86
N PRO A 53 -3.48 3.70 -8.55
CA PRO A 53 -3.41 5.05 -8.02
C PRO A 53 -2.09 5.73 -8.35
N ALA A 54 -2.17 6.97 -8.85
CA ALA A 54 -1.00 7.69 -9.34
C ALA A 54 0.08 7.90 -8.25
N VAL A 55 -0.34 8.00 -6.99
CA VAL A 55 0.55 8.17 -5.83
C VAL A 55 1.53 7.01 -5.64
N LEU A 56 1.22 5.82 -6.20
CA LEU A 56 2.11 4.65 -6.14
C LEU A 56 3.22 4.66 -7.19
N ASN A 57 3.15 5.54 -8.20
CA ASN A 57 4.12 5.58 -9.31
C ASN A 57 5.55 5.95 -8.86
N ASP A 58 5.67 6.67 -7.75
CA ASP A 58 6.95 7.13 -7.21
C ASP A 58 7.64 6.10 -6.31
N TYR A 59 7.04 4.92 -6.15
CA TYR A 59 7.50 3.88 -5.24
C TYR A 59 7.69 2.55 -5.97
N THR A 60 8.73 1.83 -5.56
CA THR A 60 8.98 0.47 -6.00
C THR A 60 8.03 -0.50 -5.32
N ARG A 61 7.82 -1.68 -5.93
CA ARG A 61 7.08 -2.78 -5.30
C ARG A 61 7.60 -3.11 -3.91
N PHE A 62 8.92 -3.12 -3.71
CA PHE A 62 9.53 -3.39 -2.42
C PHE A 62 9.13 -2.35 -1.36
N GLU A 63 9.15 -1.06 -1.71
CA GLU A 63 8.74 0.01 -0.79
C GLU A 63 7.26 -0.10 -0.43
N ILE A 64 6.41 -0.43 -1.41
CA ILE A 64 4.97 -0.63 -1.20
C ILE A 64 4.71 -1.85 -0.31
N GLU A 65 5.43 -2.96 -0.50
CA GLU A 65 5.34 -4.16 0.35
C GLU A 65 5.73 -3.83 1.81
N GLU A 66 6.85 -3.15 2.04
CA GLU A 66 7.29 -2.76 3.39
C GLU A 66 6.31 -1.78 4.06
N ALA A 67 5.83 -0.78 3.32
CA ALA A 67 4.83 0.18 3.78
C ALA A 67 3.49 -0.49 4.14
N THR A 68 3.03 -1.42 3.30
CA THR A 68 1.82 -2.21 3.55
C THR A 68 1.97 -3.01 4.84
N MET A 69 3.09 -3.74 4.99
CA MET A 69 3.36 -4.52 6.20
C MET A 69 3.48 -3.64 7.45
N PHE A 70 4.02 -2.43 7.31
CA PHE A 70 4.09 -1.44 8.39
C PHE A 70 2.69 -1.00 8.83
N LEU A 71 1.81 -0.62 7.89
CA LEU A 71 0.44 -0.20 8.20
C LEU A 71 -0.41 -1.31 8.81
N ILE A 72 -0.24 -2.56 8.34
CA ILE A 72 -0.89 -3.74 8.94
C ILE A 72 -0.45 -3.94 10.39
N ARG A 73 0.85 -3.81 10.68
CA ARG A 73 1.37 -3.93 12.06
C ARG A 73 0.85 -2.85 12.99
N LEU A 74 0.56 -1.65 12.46
CA LEU A 74 -0.08 -0.57 13.20
C LEU A 74 -1.59 -0.76 13.37
N GLY A 75 -2.21 -1.72 12.67
CA GLY A 75 -3.67 -1.91 12.66
C GLY A 75 -4.42 -0.82 11.89
N VAL A 76 -3.74 -0.10 10.98
CA VAL A 76 -4.35 0.98 10.19
C VAL A 76 -5.14 0.44 9.01
N ILE A 77 -4.65 -0.63 8.38
CA ILE A 77 -5.33 -1.33 7.29
C ILE A 77 -5.37 -2.83 7.58
N GLU A 78 -6.41 -3.50 7.09
CA GLU A 78 -6.52 -4.95 7.06
C GLU A 78 -6.53 -5.42 5.61
N VAL A 79 -5.54 -6.23 5.22
CA VAL A 79 -5.54 -6.88 3.90
C VAL A 79 -6.05 -8.30 4.11
N ARG A 80 -7.23 -8.61 3.54
CA ARG A 80 -7.68 -10.00 3.46
C ARG A 80 -6.97 -10.65 2.27
N SER A 81 -6.07 -11.59 2.55
CA SER A 81 -5.60 -12.50 1.51
C SER A 81 -6.80 -13.31 1.03
N ALA A 82 -7.11 -13.23 -0.27
CA ALA A 82 -8.08 -14.09 -0.93
C ALA A 82 -7.64 -15.57 -0.90
#